data_AF-A0A849Q881-F1
#
_entry.id   AF-A0A849Q881-F1
#
_cell.length_a   1.000
_cell.length_b   1.000
_cell.length_c   1.000
_cell.angle_alpha   90.00
_cell.angle_beta   90.00
_cell.angle_gamma   90.00
#
_symmetry.space_group_name_H-M   'P 1'
#
loop_
_entity.id
_entity.type
_entity.pdbx_description
1 polymer ?
#
loop_
_entity_poly.entity_id
_entity_poly.type
_entity_poly.pdbx_seq_one_letter_code
_entity_poly.pdbx_strand_id
1 'polypeptide(L)'
;KNMKNEGLTSITITNPIYLKKIKNEIPDINITVSVISEIASVQRAKYFEELGADAFVPDRDINRNLELLKDIKNSTKMNMILMVNEGCLYRCPQRNSHYNFISHWSKKEKDRHLDFMTNYCVNLRGEHPEELLKMQFILPQHLKHYRCITSSFKIVGRTRSTDDILEITKAYLKENYTGNLLNLMSSATLIVREKYGYNLSVNRLDSVFFKKVTTCNKNCTKCKFCTSLTNQLLSS
;
A
#
# COMPACT_ATOMS: atom_id res chain seq x y z
N LYS A 1 -28.63 5.20 17.42
CA LYS A 1 -28.65 3.72 17.33
C LYS A 1 -27.29 3.23 17.79
N ASN A 2 -27.22 2.39 18.83
CA ASN A 2 -25.98 2.13 19.57
C ASN A 2 -25.14 1.07 18.81
N MET A 3 -24.20 1.52 17.97
CA MET A 3 -23.37 0.66 17.08
C MET A 3 -22.63 -0.47 17.82
N LYS A 4 -22.42 -0.33 19.14
CA LYS A 4 -21.90 -1.37 20.02
C LYS A 4 -22.80 -2.63 20.07
N ASN A 5 -24.12 -2.46 20.04
CA ASN A 5 -25.06 -3.59 20.11
C ASN A 5 -25.09 -4.41 18.80
N GLU A 6 -24.51 -3.90 17.72
CA GLU A 6 -24.39 -4.58 16.42
C GLU A 6 -23.03 -5.28 16.26
N GLY A 7 -22.22 -5.36 17.33
CA GLY A 7 -20.95 -6.10 17.33
C GLY A 7 -19.77 -5.36 16.68
N LEU A 8 -19.89 -4.04 16.46
CA LEU A 8 -18.79 -3.24 15.92
C LEU A 8 -17.64 -3.12 16.94
N THR A 9 -16.49 -3.70 16.62
CA THR A 9 -15.30 -3.73 17.49
C THR A 9 -14.19 -2.78 17.07
N SER A 10 -14.20 -2.34 15.80
CA SER A 10 -13.17 -1.46 15.26
C SER A 10 -13.66 -0.61 14.09
N ILE A 11 -13.01 0.54 13.90
CA ILE A 11 -13.24 1.43 12.76
C ILE A 11 -11.91 1.87 12.15
N THR A 12 -11.92 2.15 10.83
CA THR A 12 -10.80 2.82 10.15
C THR A 12 -11.20 4.24 9.81
N ILE A 13 -10.40 5.23 10.22
CA ILE A 13 -10.71 6.65 10.01
C ILE A 13 -9.51 7.44 9.52
N THR A 14 -9.76 8.47 8.72
CA THR A 14 -8.72 9.36 8.18
C THR A 14 -8.67 10.70 8.91
N ASN A 15 -9.84 11.27 9.22
CA ASN A 15 -9.94 12.63 9.75
C ASN A 15 -9.67 12.66 11.26
N PRO A 16 -8.65 13.41 11.73
CA PRO A 16 -8.27 13.45 13.15
C PRO A 16 -9.34 14.06 14.07
N ILE A 17 -10.14 15.01 13.58
CA ILE A 17 -11.22 15.64 14.37
C ILE A 17 -12.29 14.60 14.70
N TYR A 18 -12.69 13.81 13.71
CA TYR A 18 -13.65 12.74 13.95
C TYR A 18 -13.07 11.61 14.78
N LEU A 19 -11.79 11.30 14.63
CA LEU A 19 -11.11 10.33 15.49
C LEU A 19 -11.24 10.74 16.96
N LYS A 20 -10.87 11.98 17.30
CA LYS A 20 -10.95 12.47 18.68
C LYS A 20 -12.37 12.46 19.22
N LYS A 21 -13.34 12.90 18.41
CA LYS A 21 -14.75 12.89 18.79
C LYS A 21 -15.25 11.48 19.08
N ILE A 22 -14.98 10.52 18.19
CA ILE A 22 -15.41 9.13 18.36
C ILE A 22 -14.74 8.50 19.58
N LYS A 23 -13.44 8.72 19.79
CA LYS A 23 -12.75 8.16 20.97
C LYS A 23 -13.29 8.72 22.29
N ASN A 24 -13.71 9.98 22.31
CA ASN A 24 -14.36 10.57 23.49
C ASN A 24 -15.77 9.98 23.74
N GLU A 25 -16.55 9.74 22.68
CA GLU A 25 -17.92 9.21 22.80
C GLU A 25 -17.95 7.69 23.03
N ILE A 26 -16.96 6.96 22.49
CA ILE A 26 -16.87 5.49 22.53
C ILE A 26 -15.42 5.08 22.88
N PRO A 27 -14.96 5.24 24.13
CA PRO A 27 -13.55 5.02 24.50
C PRO A 27 -13.00 3.63 24.16
N ASP A 28 -13.83 2.60 24.26
CA ASP A 28 -13.42 1.21 24.05
C ASP A 28 -13.34 0.78 22.57
N ILE A 29 -13.76 1.63 21.63
CA ILE A 29 -13.69 1.26 20.21
C ILE A 29 -12.24 1.29 19.72
N ASN A 30 -11.83 0.26 18.98
CA ASN A 30 -10.51 0.25 18.36
C ASN A 30 -10.52 1.13 17.11
N ILE A 31 -9.61 2.09 17.04
CA ILE A 31 -9.48 2.99 15.90
C ILE A 31 -8.16 2.71 15.17
N THR A 32 -8.28 2.35 13.89
CA THR A 32 -7.16 2.29 12.95
C THR A 32 -7.10 3.57 12.12
N VAL A 33 -5.97 4.27 12.12
CA VAL A 33 -5.75 5.39 11.22
C VAL A 33 -5.50 4.87 9.80
N SER A 34 -6.26 5.41 8.86
CA SER A 34 -6.18 5.05 7.44
C SER A 34 -4.86 5.46 6.80
N VAL A 35 -4.43 4.73 5.77
CA VAL A 35 -3.29 5.12 4.92
C VAL A 35 -3.45 6.50 4.27
N ILE A 36 -4.70 6.94 4.08
CA ILE A 36 -5.04 8.25 3.51
C ILE A 36 -4.56 9.39 4.44
N SER A 37 -4.30 9.11 5.72
CA SER A 37 -3.71 10.08 6.64
C SER A 37 -2.20 10.27 6.43
N GLU A 38 -1.57 9.55 5.49
CA GLU A 38 -0.18 9.74 5.07
C GLU A 38 0.80 9.84 6.24
N ILE A 39 0.70 8.93 7.22
CA ILE A 39 1.64 8.88 8.34
C ILE A 39 3.00 8.39 7.81
N ALA A 40 3.90 9.35 7.60
CA ALA A 40 5.24 9.12 7.07
C ALA A 40 6.35 9.70 7.99
N SER A 41 6.03 9.98 9.26
CA SER A 41 7.00 10.50 10.23
C SER A 41 6.62 10.12 11.67
N VAL A 42 7.60 10.17 12.57
CA VAL A 42 7.42 9.98 14.02
C VAL A 42 6.40 10.97 14.58
N GLN A 43 6.49 12.24 14.17
CA GLN A 43 5.61 13.31 14.67
C GLN A 43 4.16 13.07 14.29
N ARG A 44 3.89 12.63 13.04
CA ARG A 44 2.52 12.29 12.62
C ARG A 44 1.99 11.08 13.38
N ALA A 45 2.82 10.06 13.63
CA ALA A 45 2.40 8.90 14.42
C ALA A 45 2.02 9.30 15.85
N LYS A 46 2.89 10.05 16.54
CA LYS A 46 2.61 10.54 17.89
C LYS A 46 1.36 11.41 17.97
N TYR A 47 1.16 12.29 16.99
CA TYR A 47 -0.06 13.09 16.92
C TYR A 47 -1.33 12.23 16.92
N PHE A 48 -1.38 11.16 16.13
CA PHE A 48 -2.54 10.28 16.10
C PHE A 48 -2.68 9.40 17.35
N GLU A 49 -1.57 8.99 17.97
CA GLU A 49 -1.57 8.29 19.26
C GLU A 49 -2.16 9.16 20.37
N GLU A 50 -1.78 10.44 20.45
CA GLU A 50 -2.31 11.40 21.42
C GLU A 50 -3.82 11.65 21.27
N LEU A 51 -4.35 11.48 20.05
CA LEU A 51 -5.80 11.53 19.81
C LEU A 51 -6.52 10.24 20.23
N GLY A 52 -5.79 9.17 20.55
CA GLY A 52 -6.31 7.90 21.04
C GLY A 52 -6.49 6.83 19.96
N ALA A 53 -5.72 6.89 18.86
CA ALA A 53 -5.67 5.81 17.90
C ALA A 53 -5.00 4.55 18.48
N ASP A 54 -5.48 3.38 18.10
CA ASP A 54 -4.97 2.08 18.58
C ASP A 54 -4.05 1.41 17.53
N ALA A 55 -4.27 1.71 16.25
CA ALA A 55 -3.48 1.20 15.14
C ALA A 55 -3.37 2.24 14.02
N PHE A 56 -2.45 2.03 13.09
CA PHE A 56 -2.35 2.86 11.90
C PHE A 56 -1.76 2.11 10.71
N VAL A 57 -2.13 2.54 9.52
CA VAL A 57 -1.47 2.15 8.27
C VAL A 57 -0.58 3.32 7.84
N PRO A 58 0.77 3.18 7.83
CA PRO A 58 1.65 4.25 7.38
C PRO A 58 1.46 4.52 5.89
N ASP A 59 1.98 5.66 5.42
CA ASP A 59 2.07 5.91 3.98
C ASP A 59 2.83 4.76 3.31
N ARG A 60 2.24 4.18 2.28
CA ARG A 60 2.90 3.12 1.49
C ARG A 60 4.22 3.59 0.87
N ASP A 61 4.41 4.90 0.66
CA ASP A 61 5.66 5.41 0.07
C ASP A 61 6.89 5.16 0.95
N ILE A 62 6.70 4.91 2.24
CA ILE A 62 7.78 4.60 3.18
C ILE A 62 7.97 3.08 3.40
N ASN A 63 7.21 2.21 2.72
CA ASN A 63 7.31 0.76 2.91
C ASN A 63 8.72 0.19 2.68
N ARG A 64 9.57 0.82 1.86
CA ARG A 64 10.97 0.37 1.66
C ARG A 64 12.00 1.15 2.48
N ASN A 65 11.57 2.10 3.31
CA ASN A 65 12.44 2.79 4.26
C ASN A 65 12.38 2.08 5.63
N LEU A 66 13.13 0.99 5.75
CA LEU A 66 13.11 0.14 6.96
C LEU A 66 13.55 0.88 8.22
N GLU A 67 14.48 1.83 8.08
CA GLU A 67 14.96 2.65 9.20
C GLU A 67 13.85 3.55 9.73
N LEU A 68 13.22 4.34 8.85
CA LEU A 68 12.11 5.20 9.23
C LEU A 68 10.92 4.40 9.81
N LEU A 69 10.62 3.23 9.25
CA LEU A 69 9.56 2.37 9.80
C LEU A 69 9.89 1.89 11.22
N LYS A 70 11.16 1.55 11.51
CA LYS A 70 11.61 1.20 12.85
C LYS A 70 11.52 2.38 13.81
N ASP A 71 11.94 3.57 13.37
CA ASP A 71 11.88 4.79 14.18
C ASP A 71 10.44 5.11 14.56
N ILE A 72 9.52 5.06 13.59
CA ILE A 72 8.09 5.25 13.84
C ILE A 72 7.59 4.20 14.82
N LYS A 73 7.82 2.90 14.57
CA LYS A 73 7.38 1.82 15.44
C LYS A 73 7.92 1.94 16.87
N ASN A 74 9.16 2.39 17.05
CA ASN A 74 9.73 2.56 18.39
C ASN A 74 9.22 3.82 19.10
N SER A 75 8.57 4.74 18.39
CA SER A 75 8.11 6.02 18.91
C SER A 75 6.66 6.03 19.42
N THR A 76 5.90 4.95 19.18
CA THR A 76 4.47 4.85 19.47
C THR A 76 4.08 3.45 19.95
N LYS A 77 3.00 3.35 20.73
CA LYS A 77 2.41 2.07 21.15
C LYS A 77 1.37 1.54 20.16
N MET A 78 0.95 2.35 19.18
CA MET A 78 -0.03 1.94 18.18
C MET A 78 0.46 0.75 17.36
N ASN A 79 -0.45 -0.17 17.02
CA ASN A 79 -0.15 -1.26 16.11
C ASN A 79 0.05 -0.73 14.67
N MET A 80 1.27 -0.86 14.13
CA MET A 80 1.55 -0.52 12.73
C MET A 80 1.08 -1.65 11.81
N ILE A 81 0.30 -1.34 10.78
CA ILE A 81 -0.20 -2.31 9.80
C ILE A 81 0.36 -1.96 8.42
N LEU A 82 1.25 -2.79 7.87
CA LEU A 82 1.85 -2.51 6.56
C LEU A 82 0.96 -2.99 5.42
N MET A 83 0.65 -2.08 4.50
CA MET A 83 -0.11 -2.41 3.29
C MET A 83 0.84 -2.91 2.19
N VAL A 84 0.68 -4.18 1.80
CA VAL A 84 1.76 -4.90 1.08
C VAL A 84 1.67 -4.83 -0.44
N ASN A 85 0.47 -4.77 -1.02
CA ASN A 85 0.24 -4.97 -2.45
C ASN A 85 -0.54 -3.84 -3.15
N GLU A 86 -0.47 -2.62 -2.64
CA GLU A 86 -1.33 -1.55 -3.13
C GLU A 86 -1.05 -1.11 -4.57
N GLY A 87 0.21 -0.91 -4.94
CA GLY A 87 0.60 -0.78 -6.35
C GLY A 87 0.35 0.58 -7.01
N CYS A 88 0.19 1.67 -6.26
CA CYS A 88 0.28 3.02 -6.84
C CYS A 88 1.71 3.39 -7.22
N LEU A 89 1.82 4.45 -8.03
CA LEU A 89 3.09 5.08 -8.34
C LEU A 89 3.74 5.60 -7.06
N TYR A 90 5.06 5.44 -6.98
CA TYR A 90 5.86 5.98 -5.89
C TYR A 90 5.78 7.52 -5.92
N ARG A 91 5.42 8.14 -4.79
CA ARG A 91 5.22 9.60 -4.70
C ARG A 91 4.31 10.17 -5.79
N CYS A 92 3.22 9.45 -6.08
CA CYS A 92 2.24 9.85 -7.09
C CYS A 92 1.70 11.27 -6.82
N PRO A 93 1.91 12.24 -7.72
CA PRO A 93 1.46 13.62 -7.52
C PRO A 93 -0.08 13.74 -7.54
N GLN A 94 -0.78 12.79 -8.16
CA GLN A 94 -2.23 12.80 -8.27
C GLN A 94 -2.96 12.16 -7.07
N ARG A 95 -2.22 11.60 -6.09
CA ARG A 95 -2.79 10.76 -5.03
C ARG A 95 -3.90 11.45 -4.25
N ASN A 96 -3.65 12.66 -3.76
CA ASN A 96 -4.63 13.39 -2.93
C ASN A 96 -5.89 13.75 -3.72
N SER A 97 -5.71 14.22 -4.97
CA SER A 97 -6.84 14.46 -5.87
C SER A 97 -7.62 13.19 -6.17
N HIS A 98 -6.95 12.05 -6.34
CA HIS A 98 -7.59 10.75 -6.60
C HIS A 98 -8.38 10.25 -5.39
N TYR A 99 -7.81 10.32 -4.19
CA TYR A 99 -8.52 9.96 -2.95
C TYR A 99 -9.74 10.83 -2.71
N ASN A 100 -9.63 12.14 -2.96
CA ASN A 100 -10.77 13.04 -2.87
C ASN A 100 -11.85 12.67 -3.89
N PHE A 101 -11.47 12.47 -5.16
CA PHE A 101 -12.39 12.05 -6.21
C PHE A 101 -13.13 10.76 -5.81
N ILE A 102 -12.41 9.70 -5.43
CA ILE A 102 -13.00 8.42 -5.04
C ILE A 102 -13.92 8.58 -3.82
N SER A 103 -13.54 9.37 -2.82
CA SER A 103 -14.33 9.57 -1.59
C SER A 103 -15.67 10.28 -1.83
N HIS A 104 -15.75 11.13 -2.84
CA HIS A 104 -17.00 11.77 -3.27
C HIS A 104 -17.78 10.90 -4.27
N TRP A 105 -17.08 10.19 -5.16
CA TRP A 105 -17.67 9.30 -6.15
C TRP A 105 -18.35 8.08 -5.51
N SER A 106 -17.74 7.50 -4.47
CA SER A 106 -18.27 6.32 -3.78
C SER A 106 -19.65 6.53 -3.16
N LYS A 107 -20.10 7.79 -3.03
CA LYS A 107 -21.42 8.15 -2.50
C LYS A 107 -22.52 8.23 -3.58
N LYS A 108 -22.15 8.22 -4.86
CA LYS A 108 -23.04 8.53 -5.99
C LYS A 108 -23.37 7.33 -6.88
N GLU A 109 -23.23 6.10 -6.37
CA GLU A 109 -23.50 4.81 -7.04
C GLU A 109 -24.30 4.95 -8.35
N LYS A 110 -23.65 4.76 -9.50
CA LYS A 110 -24.36 4.46 -10.75
C LYS A 110 -23.50 3.90 -11.87
N ASP A 111 -22.22 4.27 -12.00
CA ASP A 111 -21.34 3.62 -12.98
C ASP A 111 -19.88 3.57 -12.51
N ARG A 112 -19.26 2.40 -12.63
CA ARG A 112 -17.82 2.23 -12.38
C ARG A 112 -17.06 2.36 -13.69
N HIS A 113 -17.05 3.56 -14.26
CA HIS A 113 -16.10 3.85 -15.35
C HIS A 113 -14.69 4.01 -14.79
N LEU A 114 -13.71 3.65 -15.62
CA LEU A 114 -12.30 3.88 -15.31
C LEU A 114 -12.06 5.39 -15.24
N ASP A 115 -11.71 5.90 -14.07
CA ASP A 115 -11.50 7.34 -13.89
C ASP A 115 -10.28 7.82 -14.67
N PHE A 116 -10.27 9.11 -15.00
CA PHE A 116 -9.22 9.76 -15.78
C PHE A 116 -7.81 9.56 -15.17
N MET A 117 -7.67 9.63 -13.85
CA MET A 117 -6.37 9.48 -13.18
C MET A 117 -5.88 8.03 -13.26
N THR A 118 -6.78 7.06 -13.14
CA THR A 118 -6.42 5.65 -13.35
C THR A 118 -5.98 5.42 -14.80
N ASN A 119 -6.71 5.95 -15.79
CA ASN A 119 -6.32 5.89 -17.20
C ASN A 119 -4.93 6.49 -17.46
N TYR A 120 -4.66 7.67 -16.91
CA TYR A 120 -3.35 8.32 -17.00
C TYR A 120 -2.25 7.43 -16.40
N CYS A 121 -2.47 6.87 -15.20
CA CYS A 121 -1.53 5.98 -14.53
C CYS A 121 -1.25 4.70 -15.35
N VAL A 122 -2.27 4.13 -15.99
CA VAL A 122 -2.11 2.95 -16.89
C VAL A 122 -1.21 3.30 -18.06
N ASN A 123 -1.47 4.41 -18.76
CA ASN A 123 -0.71 4.81 -19.93
C ASN A 123 0.74 5.14 -19.57
N LEU A 124 0.95 5.90 -18.49
CA LEU A 124 2.30 6.22 -17.98
C LEU A 124 3.11 4.95 -17.72
N ARG A 125 2.50 3.90 -17.15
CA ARG A 125 3.18 2.63 -16.88
C ARG A 125 3.44 1.80 -18.14
N GLY A 126 2.64 1.99 -19.19
CA GLY A 126 2.91 1.43 -20.51
C GLY A 126 4.07 2.11 -21.22
N GLU A 127 4.24 3.42 -21.04
CA GLU A 127 5.37 4.17 -21.59
C GLU A 127 6.65 4.01 -20.76
N HIS A 128 6.49 3.86 -19.44
CA HIS A 128 7.57 3.77 -18.46
C HIS A 128 7.36 2.56 -17.52
N PRO A 129 7.61 1.33 -18.01
CA PRO A 129 7.34 0.10 -17.24
C PRO A 129 8.18 -0.02 -15.97
N GLU A 130 9.29 0.70 -15.85
CA GLU A 130 10.10 0.69 -14.63
C GLU A 130 9.37 1.29 -13.42
N GLU A 131 8.32 2.08 -13.66
CA GLU A 131 7.42 2.56 -12.61
C GLU A 131 6.73 1.42 -11.86
N LEU A 132 6.62 0.23 -12.46
CA LEU A 132 6.11 -0.97 -11.80
C LEU A 132 7.07 -1.49 -10.72
N LEU A 133 8.39 -1.41 -10.94
CA LEU A 133 9.37 -1.82 -9.94
C LEU A 133 9.63 -0.75 -8.87
N LYS A 134 9.41 0.53 -9.21
CA LYS A 134 9.54 1.66 -8.28
C LYS A 134 8.43 1.69 -7.22
N MET A 135 7.27 1.08 -7.49
CA MET A 135 6.18 0.91 -6.52
C MET A 135 6.69 0.36 -5.19
N GLN A 136 6.11 0.79 -4.08
CA GLN A 136 6.60 0.47 -2.73
C GLN A 136 5.90 -0.78 -2.15
N PHE A 137 5.75 -1.82 -2.97
CA PHE A 137 5.19 -3.10 -2.53
C PHE A 137 6.18 -3.87 -1.64
N ILE A 138 5.63 -4.79 -0.85
CA ILE A 138 6.36 -5.79 -0.08
C ILE A 138 5.94 -7.15 -0.64
N LEU A 139 6.88 -7.93 -1.18
CA LEU A 139 6.58 -9.26 -1.70
C LEU A 139 6.32 -10.25 -0.56
N PRO A 140 5.58 -11.34 -0.80
CA PRO A 140 5.40 -12.42 0.16
C PRO A 140 6.71 -12.89 0.82
N GLN A 141 7.73 -13.21 0.03
CA GLN A 141 9.04 -13.66 0.51
C GLN A 141 9.86 -12.57 1.23
N HIS A 142 9.44 -11.30 1.16
CA HIS A 142 10.09 -10.20 1.85
C HIS A 142 9.50 -9.93 3.23
N LEU A 143 8.36 -10.54 3.60
CA LEU A 143 7.72 -10.33 4.91
C LEU A 143 8.66 -10.54 6.09
N LYS A 144 9.54 -11.56 6.01
CA LYS A 144 10.58 -11.83 7.01
C LYS A 144 11.42 -10.61 7.40
N HIS A 145 11.70 -9.70 6.46
CA HIS A 145 12.50 -8.50 6.73
C HIS A 145 11.75 -7.43 7.53
N TYR A 146 10.43 -7.54 7.63
CA TYR A 146 9.56 -6.60 8.32
C TYR A 146 9.09 -7.10 9.69
N ARG A 147 9.42 -8.33 10.09
CA ARG A 147 8.95 -8.92 11.36
C ARG A 147 9.39 -8.15 12.61
N CYS A 148 10.54 -7.46 12.55
CA CYS A 148 10.98 -6.57 13.64
C CYS A 148 10.23 -5.23 13.70
N ILE A 149 9.49 -4.90 12.64
CA ILE A 149 8.67 -3.69 12.51
C ILE A 149 7.21 -4.02 12.85
N THR A 150 6.63 -5.06 12.23
CA THR A 150 5.25 -5.47 12.53
C THR A 150 4.98 -6.92 12.17
N SER A 151 3.98 -7.50 12.83
CA SER A 151 3.34 -8.77 12.46
C SER A 151 2.05 -8.58 11.65
N SER A 152 1.55 -7.35 11.52
CA SER A 152 0.27 -7.02 10.88
C SER A 152 0.47 -6.55 9.44
N PHE A 153 -0.01 -7.34 8.47
CA PHE A 153 0.06 -7.04 7.05
C PHE A 153 -1.34 -6.96 6.45
N LYS A 154 -1.59 -5.94 5.63
CA LYS A 154 -2.87 -5.69 4.96
C LYS A 154 -2.74 -5.91 3.47
N ILE A 155 -3.46 -6.90 2.97
CA ILE A 155 -3.72 -7.09 1.54
C ILE A 155 -4.86 -6.17 1.14
N VAL A 156 -4.67 -5.44 0.05
CA VAL A 156 -5.72 -4.65 -0.61
C VAL A 156 -6.19 -5.35 -1.88
N GLY A 157 -7.44 -5.10 -2.23
CA GLY A 157 -8.09 -5.79 -3.34
C GLY A 157 -9.60 -5.70 -3.29
N ARG A 158 -10.20 -4.63 -2.75
CA ARG A 158 -11.67 -4.55 -2.58
C ARG A 158 -12.44 -4.74 -3.90
N THR A 159 -11.80 -4.44 -5.04
CA THR A 159 -12.34 -4.58 -6.39
C THR A 159 -11.94 -5.90 -7.08
N ARG A 160 -11.20 -6.78 -6.40
CA ARG A 160 -10.78 -8.09 -6.92
C ARG A 160 -11.87 -9.13 -6.74
N SER A 161 -11.81 -10.20 -7.53
CA SER A 161 -12.63 -11.39 -7.30
C SER A 161 -12.23 -12.07 -5.99
N THR A 162 -13.14 -12.86 -5.42
CA THR A 162 -12.85 -13.68 -4.23
C THR A 162 -11.66 -14.61 -4.49
N ASP A 163 -11.59 -15.23 -5.66
CA ASP A 163 -10.52 -16.17 -6.02
C ASP A 163 -9.16 -15.48 -6.06
N ASP A 164 -9.07 -14.28 -6.66
CA ASP A 164 -7.84 -13.48 -6.66
C ASP A 164 -7.38 -13.16 -5.23
N ILE A 165 -8.31 -12.75 -4.36
CA ILE A 165 -8.00 -12.42 -2.97
C ILE A 165 -7.50 -13.66 -2.23
N LEU A 166 -8.12 -14.83 -2.43
CA LEU A 166 -7.70 -16.08 -1.83
C LEU A 166 -6.30 -16.48 -2.28
N GLU A 167 -5.99 -16.39 -3.57
CA GLU A 167 -4.66 -16.73 -4.10
C GLU A 167 -3.58 -15.77 -3.59
N ILE A 168 -3.84 -14.46 -3.59
CA ILE A 168 -2.92 -13.48 -3.01
C ILE A 168 -2.72 -13.75 -1.51
N THR A 169 -3.78 -14.05 -0.78
CA THR A 169 -3.71 -14.36 0.66
C THR A 169 -2.88 -15.61 0.91
N LYS A 170 -3.10 -16.70 0.15
CA LYS A 170 -2.28 -17.92 0.23
C LYS A 170 -0.80 -17.62 -0.03
N ALA A 171 -0.49 -16.78 -1.00
CA ALA A 171 0.89 -16.39 -1.30
C ALA A 171 1.58 -15.70 -0.11
N TYR A 172 0.92 -14.71 0.52
CA TYR A 172 1.46 -14.03 1.70
C TYR A 172 1.54 -14.94 2.94
N LEU A 173 0.56 -15.82 3.15
CA LEU A 173 0.61 -16.79 4.25
C LEU A 173 1.76 -17.79 4.10
N LYS A 174 2.09 -18.19 2.85
CA LYS A 174 3.21 -19.08 2.54
C LYS A 174 4.56 -18.35 2.47
N GLU A 175 4.57 -17.02 2.54
CA GLU A 175 5.73 -16.16 2.27
C GLU A 175 6.46 -16.52 0.96
N ASN A 176 5.70 -16.94 -0.07
CA ASN A 176 6.27 -17.38 -1.33
C ASN A 176 5.33 -17.10 -2.50
N TYR A 177 5.88 -16.52 -3.57
CA TYR A 177 5.18 -16.30 -4.83
C TYR A 177 6.17 -16.24 -5.98
N THR A 178 5.84 -16.96 -7.06
CA THR A 178 6.73 -17.15 -8.22
C THR A 178 6.15 -16.63 -9.54
N GLY A 179 4.94 -16.07 -9.50
CA GLY A 179 4.23 -15.58 -10.68
C GLY A 179 4.59 -14.15 -11.10
N ASN A 180 3.70 -13.55 -11.90
CA ASN A 180 3.81 -12.17 -12.36
C ASN A 180 3.49 -11.18 -11.23
N LEU A 181 4.37 -10.20 -10.98
CA LEU A 181 4.19 -9.14 -10.00
C LEU A 181 2.82 -8.44 -10.16
N LEU A 182 2.36 -8.21 -11.39
CA LEU A 182 1.13 -7.45 -11.66
C LEU A 182 -0.12 -8.16 -11.16
N ASN A 183 -0.07 -9.49 -10.99
CA ASN A 183 -1.16 -10.30 -10.45
C ASN A 183 -1.29 -10.13 -8.92
N LEU A 184 -0.19 -9.86 -8.22
CA LEU A 184 -0.22 -9.63 -6.77
C LEU A 184 -0.76 -8.24 -6.40
N MET A 185 -0.52 -7.24 -7.25
CA MET A 185 -0.79 -5.84 -6.94
C MET A 185 -2.26 -5.48 -7.19
N SER A 186 -2.85 -4.57 -6.38
CA SER A 186 -4.29 -4.26 -6.39
C SER A 186 -4.72 -3.09 -7.30
N SER A 187 -3.88 -2.08 -7.51
CA SER A 187 -4.21 -0.85 -8.26
C SER A 187 -4.37 -1.13 -9.77
N ALA A 188 -4.05 -0.17 -10.62
CA ALA A 188 -4.16 -0.23 -12.09
C ALA A 188 -3.28 -1.31 -12.77
N THR A 189 -2.58 -2.14 -12.00
CA THR A 189 -1.59 -3.10 -12.51
C THR A 189 -2.19 -4.22 -13.34
N LEU A 190 -3.40 -4.70 -13.04
CA LEU A 190 -4.07 -5.68 -13.89
C LEU A 190 -4.43 -5.10 -15.26
N ILE A 191 -4.88 -3.85 -15.30
CA ILE A 191 -5.20 -3.15 -16.55
C ILE A 191 -3.92 -2.97 -17.37
N VAL A 192 -2.81 -2.61 -16.72
CA VAL A 192 -1.49 -2.54 -17.40
C VAL A 192 -1.09 -3.90 -17.97
N ARG A 193 -1.26 -5.00 -17.20
CA ARG A 193 -0.97 -6.36 -17.66
C ARG A 193 -1.82 -6.71 -18.89
N GLU A 194 -3.11 -6.46 -18.84
CA GLU A 194 -4.05 -6.79 -19.92
C GLU A 194 -3.82 -5.93 -21.17
N LYS A 195 -3.51 -4.64 -21.00
CA LYS A 195 -3.31 -3.71 -22.10
C LYS A 195 -1.94 -3.83 -22.78
N TYR A 196 -0.88 -4.05 -22.00
CA TYR A 196 0.52 -4.03 -22.50
C TYR A 196 1.20 -5.40 -22.47
N GLY A 197 0.57 -6.44 -21.92
CA GLY A 197 1.11 -7.80 -21.89
C GLY A 197 2.30 -7.99 -20.93
N TYR A 198 2.56 -7.04 -20.03
CA TYR A 198 3.75 -7.11 -19.18
C TYR A 198 3.75 -8.28 -18.19
N ASN A 199 4.85 -9.02 -18.20
CA ASN A 199 5.11 -10.11 -17.27
C ASN A 199 6.41 -9.85 -16.50
N LEU A 200 6.28 -9.40 -15.26
CA LEU A 200 7.42 -9.17 -14.38
C LEU A 200 7.52 -10.32 -13.38
N SER A 201 8.27 -11.37 -13.74
CA SER A 201 8.43 -12.55 -12.88
C SER A 201 9.06 -12.19 -11.54
N VAL A 202 8.35 -12.51 -10.46
CA VAL A 202 8.78 -12.22 -9.08
C VAL A 202 10.03 -13.01 -8.69
N ASN A 203 10.29 -14.18 -9.30
CA ASN A 203 11.48 -14.99 -9.04
C ASN A 203 12.80 -14.24 -9.30
N ARG A 204 12.76 -13.23 -10.17
CA ARG A 204 13.90 -12.39 -10.52
C ARG A 204 14.03 -11.14 -9.64
N LEU A 205 13.13 -10.95 -8.69
CA LEU A 205 13.18 -9.87 -7.69
C LEU A 205 13.78 -10.43 -6.40
N ASP A 206 15.08 -10.73 -6.47
CA ASP A 206 15.83 -11.44 -5.43
C ASP A 206 16.30 -10.55 -4.26
N SER A 207 17.21 -11.09 -3.44
CA SER A 207 17.82 -10.36 -2.32
C SER A 207 18.63 -9.14 -2.76
N VAL A 208 19.21 -9.13 -3.96
CA VAL A 208 19.93 -7.99 -4.53
C VAL A 208 18.94 -6.88 -4.85
N PHE A 209 17.81 -7.22 -5.49
CA PHE A 209 16.71 -6.28 -5.69
C PHE A 209 16.25 -5.69 -4.35
N PHE A 210 15.92 -6.52 -3.36
CA PHE A 210 15.46 -6.06 -2.05
C PHE A 210 16.45 -5.11 -1.38
N LYS A 211 17.74 -5.51 -1.30
CA LYS A 211 18.80 -4.68 -0.73
C LYS A 211 18.95 -3.35 -1.47
N LYS A 212 18.89 -3.36 -2.80
CA LYS A 212 19.01 -2.15 -3.61
C LYS A 212 17.85 -1.20 -3.40
N VAL A 213 16.61 -1.70 -3.41
CA VAL A 213 15.42 -0.83 -3.30
C VAL A 213 15.14 -0.36 -1.88
N THR A 214 15.75 -0.96 -0.86
CA THR A 214 15.63 -0.52 0.54
C THR A 214 16.75 0.44 0.96
N THR A 215 17.88 0.47 0.23
CA THR A 215 19.03 1.34 0.57
C THR A 215 19.28 2.47 -0.44
N CYS A 216 18.65 2.45 -1.61
CA CYS A 216 18.84 3.54 -2.57
C CYS A 216 18.21 4.86 -2.09
N ASN A 217 18.89 5.98 -2.37
CA ASN A 217 18.43 7.33 -2.06
C ASN A 217 17.26 7.83 -2.94
N LYS A 218 16.67 6.95 -3.77
CA LYS A 218 15.54 7.24 -4.67
C LYS A 218 15.80 8.34 -5.70
N ASN A 219 17.04 8.73 -5.94
CA ASN A 219 17.40 9.64 -7.02
C ASN A 219 17.46 8.89 -8.36
N CYS A 220 16.28 8.61 -8.92
CA CYS A 220 16.12 7.85 -10.17
C CYS A 220 16.65 8.57 -11.42
N THR A 221 16.96 9.87 -11.36
CA THR A 221 17.60 10.56 -12.49
C THR A 221 19.05 10.09 -12.65
N LYS A 222 19.73 9.78 -11.53
CA LYS A 222 21.11 9.25 -11.50
C LYS A 222 21.17 7.72 -11.46
N CYS A 223 20.15 7.05 -10.91
CA CYS A 223 20.13 5.59 -10.76
C CYS A 223 19.24 4.93 -11.82
N LYS A 224 19.81 4.05 -12.65
CA LYS A 224 19.09 3.34 -13.72
C LYS A 224 18.71 1.89 -13.38
N PHE A 225 18.92 1.46 -12.12
CA PHE A 225 18.71 0.07 -11.70
C PHE A 225 17.34 -0.50 -12.07
N CYS A 226 16.25 0.19 -11.71
CA CYS A 226 14.90 -0.31 -12.03
C CYS A 226 14.64 -0.37 -13.53
N THR A 227 15.14 0.62 -14.30
CA THR A 227 15.01 0.64 -15.77
C THR A 227 15.73 -0.56 -16.38
N SER A 228 16.99 -0.78 -16.02
CA SER A 228 17.78 -1.92 -16.54
C SER A 228 17.15 -3.26 -16.17
N LEU A 229 16.69 -3.41 -14.92
CA LEU A 229 16.05 -4.65 -14.47
C LEU A 229 14.71 -4.89 -15.17
N THR A 230 13.88 -3.85 -15.33
CA THR A 230 12.61 -3.96 -16.06
C THR A 230 12.84 -4.37 -17.51
N ASN A 231 13.80 -3.76 -18.22
CA ASN A 231 14.10 -4.14 -19.60
C ASN A 231 14.51 -5.61 -19.68
N GLN A 232 15.40 -6.06 -18.79
CA GLN A 232 15.78 -7.46 -18.74
C GLN A 232 14.59 -8.39 -18.43
N LEU A 233 13.63 -7.97 -17.61
CA LEU A 233 12.42 -8.74 -17.28
C LEU A 233 11.44 -8.86 -18.43
N LEU A 234 11.34 -7.82 -19.27
CA LEU A 234 10.39 -7.79 -20.38
C LEU A 234 10.97 -8.37 -21.68
N SER A 235 12.29 -8.48 -21.80
CA SER A 235 12.95 -9.13 -22.94
C SER A 235 13.09 -10.65 -22.82
N SER A 236 12.68 -11.23 -21.68
CA SER A 236 12.75 -12.68 -21.38
C SER A 236 11.37 -13.31 -21.43
#